data_AF-A0A444ZFL2-F1
#
_entry.id   AF-A0A444ZFL2-F1
#
_cell.length_a   1.000
_cell.length_b   1.000
_cell.length_c   1.000
_cell.angle_alpha   90.00
_cell.angle_beta   90.00
_cell.angle_gamma   90.00
#
_symmetry.space_group_name_H-M   'P 1'
#
loop_
_entity.id
_entity.type
_entity.pdbx_description
1 polymer ?
#
loop_
_entity_poly.entity_id
_entity_poly.type
_entity_poly.pdbx_seq_one_letter_code
_entity_poly.pdbx_strand_id
1 'polypeptide(L)'
;MNATTLTLPLPLPLPPLLASRAFNQRATLSLSSAALRSHSPASQQHPLTELNDESDFESLVSPDGYISICGFGSLLSETSARSTFPDLLNFRVARLNGFRRVFAHVAPVFFERGIAKPETMEISSLSVEPCEGETLIVTVFEIRKSEIPDFIKREVEFRFLSVLPEILDGKPFDFPAVLCTRYSDEEFLHIRCKGSKEVYFQQYGRWNIDKIWRDDVFPCRVYLRHCVLAAKNLGDTAYDNFLDHTYLADRKTTIREYLATTGSGIMEEEPPEPLKYRYGG
;
A
#
# COMPACT_ATOMS: atom_id res chain seq x y z
N MET A 1 -17.95 51.32 50.99
CA MET A 1 -18.87 50.18 51.24
C MET A 1 -18.30 49.01 50.44
N ASN A 2 -17.30 48.25 50.92
CA ASN A 2 -17.21 47.40 52.12
C ASN A 2 -18.10 46.14 51.97
N ALA A 3 -17.61 44.89 52.09
CA ALA A 3 -16.21 44.44 52.25
C ALA A 3 -15.97 42.96 51.84
N THR A 4 -14.71 42.66 51.51
CA THR A 4 -13.85 41.49 51.82
C THR A 4 -14.48 40.34 52.65
N THR A 5 -14.21 39.03 52.45
CA THR A 5 -12.96 38.27 52.76
C THR A 5 -13.15 36.79 52.28
N LEU A 6 -12.30 36.07 51.52
CA LEU A 6 -10.93 35.49 51.72
C LEU A 6 -10.81 34.31 52.73
N THR A 7 -10.49 33.07 52.28
CA THR A 7 -9.38 32.17 52.76
C THR A 7 -9.49 30.69 52.28
N LEU A 8 -8.35 29.97 52.35
CA LEU A 8 -8.04 28.53 52.15
C LEU A 8 -7.27 28.06 53.42
N PRO A 9 -6.99 26.75 53.76
CA PRO A 9 -6.37 25.74 52.87
C PRO A 9 -6.63 24.22 53.18
N LEU A 10 -5.77 23.35 52.62
CA LEU A 10 -5.65 21.88 52.76
C LEU A 10 -4.95 21.40 54.06
N PRO A 11 -5.06 20.11 54.47
CA PRO A 11 -3.93 19.17 54.25
C PRO A 11 -4.28 17.66 54.04
N LEU A 12 -3.25 16.84 53.74
CA LEU A 12 -3.25 15.37 53.60
C LEU A 12 -2.97 14.63 54.92
N PRO A 13 -3.16 13.28 54.97
CA PRO A 13 -2.12 12.43 55.58
C PRO A 13 -1.87 11.03 54.95
N LEU A 14 -0.66 10.51 55.20
CA LEU A 14 -0.12 9.14 55.07
C LEU A 14 1.02 9.02 56.13
N PRO A 15 1.56 7.82 56.49
CA PRO A 15 1.04 6.45 56.49
C PRO A 15 1.05 5.88 57.94
N PRO A 16 1.26 4.57 58.16
CA PRO A 16 2.47 4.19 58.92
C PRO A 16 3.26 2.99 58.33
N LEU A 17 4.37 2.61 58.99
CA LEU A 17 5.43 1.72 58.49
C LEU A 17 5.97 0.78 59.59
N LEU A 18 6.60 -0.35 59.20
CA LEU A 18 7.47 -1.25 60.02
C LEU A 18 6.74 -2.05 61.13
N ALA A 19 7.13 -3.26 61.57
CA ALA A 19 8.00 -4.35 61.06
C ALA A 19 7.52 -5.70 61.71
N SER A 20 8.21 -6.85 61.83
CA SER A 20 9.60 -7.29 61.56
C SER A 20 9.74 -8.82 61.51
N ARG A 21 10.80 -9.29 60.82
CA ARG A 21 11.49 -10.62 60.86
C ARG A 21 10.97 -11.76 61.77
N ALA A 22 10.89 -12.96 61.18
CA ALA A 22 11.31 -14.22 61.81
C ALA A 22 12.06 -15.09 60.78
N PHE A 23 13.09 -15.84 61.22
CA PHE A 23 13.80 -16.84 60.41
C PHE A 23 13.21 -18.23 60.68
N ASN A 24 13.15 -19.10 59.67
CA ASN A 24 13.44 -20.52 59.86
C ASN A 24 13.90 -21.21 58.56
N GLN A 25 14.47 -22.41 58.68
CA GLN A 25 15.35 -23.01 57.66
C GLN A 25 14.75 -24.22 56.92
N ARG A 26 15.37 -24.51 55.76
CA ARG A 26 15.42 -25.82 55.05
C ARG A 26 14.10 -26.48 54.60
N ALA A 27 13.89 -26.48 53.29
CA ALA A 27 13.90 -27.73 52.52
C ALA A 27 14.35 -27.44 51.06
N THR A 28 15.07 -28.37 50.43
CA THR A 28 15.54 -28.24 49.05
C THR A 28 14.70 -29.09 48.09
N LEU A 29 14.00 -28.46 47.15
CA LEU A 29 13.53 -29.10 45.91
C LEU A 29 13.81 -28.17 44.73
N SER A 30 14.77 -28.54 43.90
CA SER A 30 15.05 -27.85 42.64
C SER A 30 14.14 -28.41 41.55
N LEU A 31 13.10 -27.66 41.21
CA LEU A 31 12.27 -27.91 40.03
C LEU A 31 12.42 -26.75 39.06
N SER A 32 13.29 -26.93 38.07
CA SER A 32 13.40 -26.02 36.93
C SER A 32 12.13 -26.09 36.09
N SER A 33 11.15 -25.23 36.38
CA SER A 33 10.05 -24.93 35.47
C SER A 33 10.61 -24.22 34.24
N ALA A 34 11.01 -25.01 33.24
CA ALA A 34 11.44 -24.50 31.96
C ALA A 34 10.32 -23.59 31.41
N ALA A 35 10.65 -22.32 31.17
CA ALA A 35 9.67 -21.37 30.66
C ALA A 35 9.13 -21.87 29.33
N LEU A 36 7.82 -22.13 29.28
CA LEU A 36 7.11 -22.47 28.06
C LEU A 36 7.21 -21.28 27.11
N ARG A 37 8.23 -21.30 26.24
CA ARG A 37 8.27 -20.46 25.06
C ARG A 37 7.07 -20.85 24.21
N SER A 38 6.05 -20.02 24.23
CA SER A 38 4.98 -20.03 23.24
C SER A 38 5.60 -19.68 21.90
N HIS A 39 6.13 -20.70 21.22
CA HIS A 39 6.48 -20.61 19.83
C HIS A 39 5.18 -20.43 19.05
N SER A 40 4.81 -19.17 18.82
CA SER A 40 3.97 -18.82 17.68
C SER A 40 4.54 -19.57 16.47
N PRO A 41 3.72 -20.28 15.67
CA PRO A 41 4.21 -20.89 14.46
C PRO A 41 4.80 -19.77 13.60
N ALA A 42 6.09 -19.89 13.27
CA ALA A 42 6.71 -18.96 12.34
C ALA A 42 5.90 -19.02 11.04
N SER A 43 5.51 -17.85 10.53
CA SER A 43 4.87 -17.69 9.24
C SER A 43 5.72 -18.40 8.19
N GLN A 44 5.27 -19.57 7.73
CA GLN A 44 5.89 -20.25 6.59
C GLN A 44 5.49 -19.46 5.35
N GLN A 45 6.22 -18.37 5.11
CA GLN A 45 6.13 -17.57 3.90
C GLN A 45 6.47 -18.48 2.73
N HIS A 46 5.44 -19.01 2.06
CA HIS A 46 5.60 -19.60 0.74
C HIS A 46 6.21 -18.52 -0.16
N PRO A 47 7.27 -18.82 -0.92
CA PRO A 47 7.91 -17.82 -1.78
C PRO A 47 6.87 -17.30 -2.78
N LEU A 48 6.75 -15.97 -2.86
CA LEU A 48 5.82 -15.30 -3.78
C LEU A 48 6.19 -15.67 -5.22
N THR A 49 5.22 -16.18 -5.99
CA THR A 49 5.45 -16.61 -7.37
C THR A 49 5.42 -15.40 -8.30
N GLU A 50 6.57 -15.06 -8.88
CA GLU A 50 6.68 -14.04 -9.94
C GLU A 50 6.24 -14.59 -11.29
N LEU A 51 5.54 -13.76 -12.07
CA LEU A 51 5.05 -14.08 -13.42
C LEU A 51 5.89 -13.31 -14.44
N ASN A 52 6.63 -14.04 -15.27
CA ASN A 52 7.72 -13.52 -16.10
C ASN A 52 7.27 -13.29 -17.55
N ASP A 53 6.49 -14.22 -18.09
CA ASP A 53 5.94 -14.21 -19.44
C ASP A 53 4.47 -14.67 -19.49
N GLU A 54 3.88 -14.67 -20.69
CA GLU A 54 2.47 -15.01 -20.91
C GLU A 54 2.09 -16.41 -20.37
N SER A 55 3.00 -17.39 -20.37
CA SER A 55 2.69 -18.76 -19.92
C SER A 55 2.51 -18.87 -18.41
N ASP A 56 3.25 -18.07 -17.63
CA ASP A 56 3.05 -17.95 -16.18
C ASP A 56 1.64 -17.37 -15.90
N PHE A 57 1.20 -16.39 -16.68
CA PHE A 57 -0.15 -15.83 -16.59
C PHE A 57 -1.23 -16.83 -17.03
N GLU A 58 -1.02 -17.58 -18.12
CA GLU A 58 -1.95 -18.62 -18.57
C GLU A 58 -2.19 -19.69 -17.50
N SER A 59 -1.19 -19.96 -16.64
CA SER A 59 -1.32 -20.91 -15.52
C SER A 59 -2.32 -20.49 -14.44
N LEU A 60 -2.67 -19.20 -14.37
CA LEU A 60 -3.62 -18.62 -13.41
C LEU A 60 -5.02 -18.42 -14.00
N VAL A 61 -5.24 -18.73 -15.27
CA VAL A 61 -6.53 -18.57 -15.95
C VAL A 61 -7.53 -19.59 -15.42
N SER A 62 -8.71 -19.12 -14.99
CA SER A 62 -9.81 -19.96 -14.52
C SER A 62 -10.39 -20.83 -15.66
N PRO A 63 -11.11 -21.93 -15.35
CA PRO A 63 -11.74 -22.78 -16.36
C PRO A 63 -12.67 -22.03 -17.34
N ASP A 64 -13.24 -20.91 -16.91
CA ASP A 64 -14.11 -20.04 -17.71
C ASP A 64 -13.36 -19.08 -18.65
N GLY A 65 -12.01 -19.07 -18.62
CA GLY A 65 -11.17 -18.31 -19.53
C GLY A 65 -10.81 -16.88 -19.07
N TYR A 66 -10.91 -16.59 -17.77
CA TYR A 66 -10.61 -15.29 -17.18
C TYR A 66 -9.45 -15.34 -16.18
N ILE A 67 -8.78 -14.22 -15.96
CA ILE A 67 -7.74 -14.04 -14.93
C ILE A 67 -8.10 -12.85 -14.04
N SER A 68 -7.91 -13.00 -12.73
CA SER A 68 -8.16 -11.94 -11.74
C SER A 68 -6.97 -10.97 -11.63
N ILE A 69 -7.23 -9.67 -11.54
CA ILE A 69 -6.24 -8.60 -11.43
C ILE A 69 -6.52 -7.75 -10.18
N CYS A 70 -5.49 -7.45 -9.38
CA CYS A 70 -5.59 -6.65 -8.15
C CYS A 70 -5.36 -5.15 -8.40
N GLY A 71 -6.38 -4.32 -8.17
CA GLY A 71 -6.30 -2.87 -8.20
C GLY A 71 -6.02 -2.26 -6.81
N PHE A 72 -4.93 -1.50 -6.67
CA PHE A 72 -4.53 -0.91 -5.37
C PHE A 72 -4.45 0.62 -5.36
N GLY A 73 -4.28 1.27 -6.52
CA GLY A 73 -4.23 2.73 -6.68
C GLY A 73 -5.47 3.26 -7.40
N SER A 74 -5.29 3.95 -8.53
CA SER A 74 -6.42 4.44 -9.36
C SER A 74 -7.41 3.35 -9.80
N LEU A 75 -6.98 2.09 -9.86
CA LEU A 75 -7.84 0.93 -10.18
C LEU A 75 -8.83 0.57 -9.04
N LEU A 76 -8.77 1.24 -7.88
CA LEU A 76 -9.84 1.22 -6.87
C LEU A 76 -11.14 1.86 -7.39
N SER A 77 -11.08 2.74 -8.39
CA SER A 77 -12.25 3.32 -9.07
C SER A 77 -12.61 2.47 -10.29
N GLU A 78 -13.84 1.93 -10.33
CA GLU A 78 -14.29 1.10 -11.46
C GLU A 78 -14.26 1.88 -12.79
N THR A 79 -14.54 3.19 -12.77
CA THR A 79 -14.41 4.06 -13.94
C THR A 79 -12.97 4.09 -14.46
N SER A 80 -11.99 4.21 -13.58
CA SER A 80 -10.57 4.17 -13.93
C SER A 80 -10.13 2.78 -14.40
N ALA A 81 -10.66 1.71 -13.80
CA ALA A 81 -10.44 0.35 -14.24
C ALA A 81 -11.02 0.10 -15.65
N ARG A 82 -12.27 0.49 -15.91
CA ARG A 82 -12.91 0.40 -17.24
C ARG A 82 -12.29 1.32 -18.29
N SER A 83 -11.65 2.43 -17.89
CA SER A 83 -10.81 3.24 -18.80
C SER A 83 -9.52 2.51 -19.26
N THR A 84 -9.23 1.35 -18.67
CA THR A 84 -8.10 0.47 -19.01
C THR A 84 -8.55 -0.87 -19.60
N PHE A 85 -9.56 -1.50 -18.98
CA PHE A 85 -10.11 -2.81 -19.34
C PHE A 85 -11.63 -2.65 -19.54
N PRO A 86 -12.10 -2.18 -20.71
CA PRO A 86 -13.51 -1.80 -20.90
C PRO A 86 -14.49 -2.92 -20.55
N ASP A 87 -14.15 -4.15 -20.97
CA ASP A 87 -14.96 -5.35 -20.84
C ASP A 87 -14.75 -6.11 -19.51
N LEU A 88 -14.09 -5.50 -18.50
CA LEU A 88 -13.81 -6.16 -17.21
C LEU A 88 -15.08 -6.66 -16.53
N LEU A 89 -14.98 -7.82 -15.89
CA LEU A 89 -16.05 -8.48 -15.16
C LEU A 89 -15.78 -8.51 -13.65
N ASN A 90 -16.84 -8.77 -12.88
CA ASN A 90 -16.80 -9.15 -11.48
C ASN A 90 -15.96 -8.21 -10.56
N PHE A 91 -15.99 -6.90 -10.84
CA PHE A 91 -15.35 -5.87 -10.02
C PHE A 91 -15.87 -5.92 -8.57
N ARG A 92 -14.97 -6.20 -7.63
CA ARG A 92 -15.29 -6.47 -6.22
C ARG A 92 -14.20 -5.97 -5.28
N VAL A 93 -14.54 -5.70 -4.03
CA VAL A 93 -13.57 -5.34 -2.98
C VAL A 93 -13.02 -6.60 -2.32
N ALA A 94 -11.72 -6.64 -2.06
CA ALA A 94 -11.01 -7.75 -1.44
C ALA A 94 -9.97 -7.24 -0.43
N ARG A 95 -9.49 -8.17 0.41
CA ARG A 95 -8.37 -8.00 1.32
C ARG A 95 -7.13 -8.71 0.74
N LEU A 96 -5.96 -8.10 0.90
CA LEU A 96 -4.67 -8.65 0.52
C LEU A 96 -3.67 -8.46 1.66
N ASN A 97 -3.21 -9.57 2.24
CA ASN A 97 -2.33 -9.58 3.42
C ASN A 97 -0.85 -9.67 3.00
N GLY A 98 0.07 -9.10 3.79
CA GLY A 98 1.52 -9.22 3.57
C GLY A 98 2.13 -8.22 2.58
N PHE A 99 1.42 -7.15 2.24
CA PHE A 99 1.84 -6.12 1.29
C PHE A 99 1.48 -4.71 1.80
N ARG A 100 2.20 -3.68 1.35
CA ARG A 100 1.86 -2.28 1.61
C ARG A 100 1.90 -1.41 0.34
N ARG A 101 1.12 -0.33 0.34
CA ARG A 101 1.16 0.72 -0.69
C ARG A 101 2.17 1.80 -0.35
N VAL A 102 2.97 2.23 -1.32
CA VAL A 102 3.99 3.27 -1.15
C VAL A 102 3.98 4.24 -2.33
N PHE A 103 3.91 5.54 -2.05
CA PHE A 103 4.04 6.62 -3.04
C PHE A 103 5.51 6.86 -3.42
N ALA A 104 6.14 5.83 -4.00
CA ALA A 104 7.58 5.76 -4.32
C ALA A 104 7.88 5.64 -5.83
N HIS A 105 6.86 5.63 -6.70
CA HIS A 105 7.02 5.36 -8.14
C HIS A 105 7.06 6.66 -8.95
N VAL A 106 8.09 6.91 -9.77
CA VAL A 106 8.12 8.09 -10.66
C VAL A 106 7.61 7.72 -12.05
N ALA A 107 6.30 7.91 -12.26
CA ALA A 107 5.64 7.56 -13.51
C ALA A 107 5.84 8.66 -14.60
N PRO A 108 6.48 8.37 -15.75
CA PRO A 108 6.66 9.32 -16.86
C PRO A 108 5.37 10.01 -17.32
N VAL A 109 4.25 9.29 -17.21
CA VAL A 109 2.92 9.74 -17.66
C VAL A 109 2.38 10.94 -16.86
N PHE A 110 2.93 11.27 -15.69
CA PHE A 110 2.54 12.46 -14.93
C PHE A 110 3.23 13.73 -15.46
N PHE A 111 4.42 13.59 -16.04
CA PHE A 111 5.14 14.67 -16.72
C PHE A 111 4.50 14.93 -18.11
N GLU A 112 4.20 13.87 -18.86
CA GLU A 112 3.43 13.94 -20.13
C GLU A 112 2.07 14.66 -19.98
N ARG A 113 1.44 14.54 -18.81
CA ARG A 113 0.14 15.14 -18.49
C ARG A 113 0.22 16.51 -17.82
N GLY A 114 1.42 17.00 -17.50
CA GLY A 114 1.60 18.27 -16.80
C GLY A 114 1.01 18.30 -15.38
N ILE A 115 1.00 17.16 -14.67
CA ILE A 115 0.49 17.03 -13.29
C ILE A 115 1.58 16.67 -12.26
N ALA A 116 2.77 16.28 -12.72
CA ALA A 116 3.96 16.25 -11.87
C ALA A 116 4.40 17.69 -11.51
N LYS A 117 4.86 17.91 -10.28
CA LYS A 117 5.48 19.18 -9.84
C LYS A 117 6.94 18.92 -9.41
N PRO A 118 7.92 18.94 -10.34
CA PRO A 118 9.31 18.62 -10.03
C PRO A 118 9.94 19.57 -8.99
N GLU A 119 9.48 20.82 -8.94
CA GLU A 119 9.99 21.86 -8.04
C GLU A 119 9.69 21.57 -6.56
N THR A 120 8.62 20.83 -6.29
CA THR A 120 8.21 20.38 -4.93
C THR A 120 8.43 18.88 -4.72
N MET A 121 8.97 18.16 -5.71
CA MET A 121 9.07 16.70 -5.76
C MET A 121 7.71 15.97 -5.62
N GLU A 122 6.58 16.66 -5.85
CA GLU A 122 5.23 16.07 -5.88
C GLU A 122 4.99 15.39 -7.24
N ILE A 123 5.72 14.30 -7.45
CA ILE A 123 5.85 13.59 -8.74
C ILE A 123 5.48 12.11 -8.65
N SER A 124 5.22 11.55 -7.47
CA SER A 124 5.10 10.10 -7.32
C SER A 124 3.68 9.54 -7.50
N SER A 125 3.68 8.37 -8.14
CA SER A 125 2.62 7.39 -8.30
C SER A 125 2.71 6.33 -7.19
N LEU A 126 1.72 5.44 -7.15
CA LEU A 126 1.68 4.31 -6.24
C LEU A 126 2.47 3.12 -6.78
N SER A 127 3.11 2.41 -5.85
CA SER A 127 3.57 1.04 -6.03
C SER A 127 3.18 0.18 -4.83
N VAL A 128 3.29 -1.14 -4.97
CA VAL A 128 3.16 -2.09 -3.88
C VAL A 128 4.47 -2.85 -3.69
N GLU A 129 4.84 -3.11 -2.44
CA GLU A 129 5.97 -3.97 -2.06
C GLU A 129 5.56 -4.92 -0.91
N PRO A 130 6.16 -6.11 -0.80
CA PRO A 130 5.91 -7.02 0.32
C PRO A 130 6.25 -6.38 1.67
N CYS A 131 5.40 -6.58 2.66
CA CYS A 131 5.62 -6.15 4.04
C CYS A 131 4.83 -7.04 5.00
N GLU A 132 5.53 -7.84 5.81
CA GLU A 132 4.88 -8.70 6.80
C GLU A 132 4.13 -7.88 7.87
N GLY A 133 2.96 -8.36 8.29
CA GLY A 133 2.06 -7.65 9.21
C GLY A 133 1.13 -6.63 8.56
N GLU A 134 1.42 -6.16 7.34
CA GLU A 134 0.59 -5.18 6.63
C GLU A 134 -0.61 -5.83 5.91
N THR A 135 -1.63 -5.01 5.63
CA THR A 135 -2.87 -5.44 4.96
C THR A 135 -3.43 -4.32 4.09
N LEU A 136 -3.81 -4.68 2.87
CA LEU A 136 -4.44 -3.77 1.91
C LEU A 136 -5.88 -4.18 1.63
N ILE A 137 -6.77 -3.19 1.60
CA ILE A 137 -8.02 -3.27 0.87
C ILE A 137 -7.74 -2.88 -0.58
N VAL A 138 -8.09 -3.80 -1.48
CA VAL A 138 -7.87 -3.72 -2.93
C VAL A 138 -9.18 -3.98 -3.66
N THR A 139 -9.24 -3.63 -4.93
CA THR A 139 -10.25 -4.17 -5.86
C THR A 139 -9.69 -5.40 -6.55
N VAL A 140 -10.57 -6.33 -6.91
CA VAL A 140 -10.26 -7.41 -7.86
C VAL A 140 -11.30 -7.37 -8.97
N PHE A 141 -10.85 -7.54 -10.20
CA PHE A 141 -11.70 -7.68 -11.38
C PHE A 141 -11.09 -8.70 -12.33
N GLU A 142 -11.89 -9.19 -13.26
CA GLU A 142 -11.49 -10.21 -14.22
C GLU A 142 -11.39 -9.67 -15.64
N ILE A 143 -10.29 -10.04 -16.31
CA ILE A 143 -10.06 -9.81 -17.74
C ILE A 143 -9.99 -11.16 -18.46
N ARG A 144 -10.24 -11.17 -19.77
CA ARG A 144 -10.17 -12.38 -20.59
C ARG A 144 -8.71 -12.82 -20.76
N LYS A 145 -8.48 -14.13 -20.94
CA LYS A 145 -7.18 -14.67 -21.36
C LYS A 145 -6.57 -13.93 -22.58
N SER A 146 -7.40 -13.47 -23.51
CA SER A 146 -6.97 -12.71 -24.70
C SER A 146 -6.41 -11.31 -24.41
N GLU A 147 -6.63 -10.75 -23.22
CA GLU A 147 -6.17 -9.42 -22.82
C GLU A 147 -4.79 -9.45 -22.11
N ILE A 148 -4.28 -10.63 -21.77
CA ILE A 148 -3.00 -10.83 -21.08
C ILE A 148 -1.81 -10.15 -21.80
N PRO A 149 -1.64 -10.23 -23.13
CA PRO A 149 -0.48 -9.61 -23.80
C PRO A 149 -0.49 -8.08 -23.73
N ASP A 150 -1.66 -7.44 -23.87
CA ASP A 150 -1.77 -5.98 -23.74
C ASP A 150 -1.68 -5.52 -22.28
N PHE A 151 -2.10 -6.34 -21.30
CA PHE A 151 -1.83 -6.08 -19.88
C PHE A 151 -0.33 -6.07 -19.57
N ILE A 152 0.39 -7.14 -19.93
CA ILE A 152 1.84 -7.28 -19.71
C ILE A 152 2.61 -6.13 -20.38
N LYS A 153 2.24 -5.78 -21.62
CA LYS A 153 2.83 -4.70 -22.40
C LYS A 153 2.57 -3.32 -21.82
N ARG A 154 1.40 -3.10 -21.20
CA ARG A 154 1.05 -1.82 -20.57
C ARG A 154 1.75 -1.63 -19.24
N GLU A 155 1.64 -2.61 -18.34
CA GLU A 155 2.15 -2.52 -16.96
C GLU A 155 3.63 -2.98 -16.88
N VAL A 156 4.38 -2.83 -17.99
CA VAL A 156 5.75 -3.35 -18.20
C VAL A 156 6.79 -2.79 -17.21
N GLU A 157 6.51 -1.66 -16.56
CA GLU A 157 7.34 -1.09 -15.49
C GLU A 157 7.31 -1.92 -14.19
N PHE A 158 6.24 -2.69 -13.95
CA PHE A 158 6.05 -3.46 -12.71
C PHE A 158 6.54 -4.91 -12.80
N ARG A 159 6.82 -5.48 -11.63
CA ARG A 159 6.90 -6.92 -11.37
C ARG A 159 5.49 -7.48 -11.22
N PHE A 160 5.21 -8.65 -11.78
CA PHE A 160 3.93 -9.32 -11.61
C PHE A 160 4.06 -10.46 -10.60
N LEU A 161 3.20 -10.49 -9.58
CA LEU A 161 3.16 -11.58 -8.60
C LEU A 161 1.78 -12.26 -8.63
N SER A 162 1.79 -13.59 -8.53
CA SER A 162 0.59 -14.35 -8.15
C SER A 162 0.35 -14.17 -6.65
N VAL A 163 -0.85 -13.70 -6.30
CA VAL A 163 -1.31 -13.55 -4.91
C VAL A 163 -2.68 -14.19 -4.74
N LEU A 164 -3.07 -14.50 -3.50
CA LEU A 164 -4.38 -15.04 -3.19
C LEU A 164 -5.15 -14.04 -2.29
N PRO A 165 -6.01 -13.18 -2.87
CA PRO A 165 -6.85 -12.28 -2.09
C PRO A 165 -7.89 -13.05 -1.27
N GLU A 166 -8.39 -12.39 -0.22
CA GLU A 166 -9.53 -12.83 0.59
C GLU A 166 -10.73 -11.93 0.32
N ILE A 167 -11.95 -12.46 0.40
CA ILE A 167 -13.12 -11.58 0.61
C ILE A 167 -13.06 -10.99 2.03
N LEU A 168 -13.80 -9.91 2.29
CA LEU A 168 -13.59 -9.09 3.50
C LEU A 168 -13.80 -9.84 4.83
N ASP A 169 -14.53 -10.96 4.84
CA ASP A 169 -14.72 -11.83 6.01
C ASP A 169 -13.51 -12.76 6.31
N GLY A 170 -12.54 -12.85 5.40
CA GLY A 170 -11.34 -13.68 5.54
C GLY A 170 -11.36 -15.01 4.77
N LYS A 171 -12.41 -15.36 4.01
CA LYS A 171 -12.34 -16.52 3.10
C LYS A 171 -11.41 -16.20 1.91
N PRO A 172 -10.37 -17.00 1.62
CA PRO A 172 -9.58 -16.88 0.40
C PRO A 172 -10.42 -17.05 -0.87
N PHE A 173 -9.97 -16.43 -1.96
CA PHE A 173 -10.50 -16.66 -3.30
C PHE A 173 -10.20 -18.10 -3.77
N ASP A 174 -11.03 -18.64 -4.66
CA ASP A 174 -10.85 -20.00 -5.19
C ASP A 174 -9.79 -20.08 -6.30
N PHE A 175 -9.35 -18.93 -6.83
CA PHE A 175 -8.27 -18.77 -7.82
C PHE A 175 -7.35 -17.60 -7.43
N PRO A 176 -6.04 -17.66 -7.77
CA PRO A 176 -5.13 -16.52 -7.60
C PRO A 176 -5.48 -15.30 -8.45
N ALA A 177 -4.90 -14.16 -8.09
CA ALA A 177 -4.97 -12.91 -8.84
C ALA A 177 -3.56 -12.34 -9.09
N VAL A 178 -3.40 -11.54 -10.14
CA VAL A 178 -2.13 -10.85 -10.46
C VAL A 178 -2.06 -9.52 -9.73
N LEU A 179 -0.93 -9.28 -9.04
CA LEU A 179 -0.59 -8.02 -8.41
C LEU A 179 0.64 -7.38 -9.11
N CYS A 180 0.50 -6.13 -9.55
CA CYS A 180 1.65 -5.31 -9.94
C CYS A 180 2.39 -4.82 -8.69
N THR A 181 3.66 -5.19 -8.54
CA THR A 181 4.57 -4.73 -7.49
C THR A 181 5.79 -4.06 -8.10
N ARG A 182 6.56 -3.30 -7.30
CA ARG A 182 7.78 -2.67 -7.83
C ARG A 182 8.92 -3.66 -8.08
N TYR A 183 9.82 -3.28 -8.99
CA TYR A 183 11.20 -3.76 -9.00
C TYR A 183 12.10 -2.84 -8.15
N SER A 184 13.40 -3.12 -8.08
CA SER A 184 14.44 -2.08 -7.96
C SER A 184 14.78 -1.50 -9.35
N ASP A 185 15.51 -0.38 -9.40
CA ASP A 185 15.96 0.17 -10.68
C ASP A 185 17.01 -0.74 -11.36
N GLU A 186 17.83 -1.45 -10.59
CA GLU A 186 18.78 -2.45 -11.08
C GLU A 186 18.07 -3.68 -11.67
N GLU A 187 17.04 -4.18 -10.99
CA GLU A 187 16.22 -5.29 -11.48
C GLU A 187 15.45 -4.89 -12.74
N PHE A 188 14.82 -3.72 -12.78
CA PHE A 188 14.12 -3.21 -13.96
C PHE A 188 15.09 -3.04 -15.15
N LEU A 189 16.27 -2.44 -14.92
CA LEU A 189 17.31 -2.30 -15.93
C LEU A 189 17.78 -3.67 -16.46
N HIS A 190 17.94 -4.67 -15.60
CA HIS A 190 18.38 -6.01 -15.99
C HIS A 190 17.29 -6.79 -16.74
N ILE A 191 16.08 -6.85 -16.18
CA ILE A 191 14.97 -7.71 -16.66
C ILE A 191 14.24 -7.05 -17.83
N ARG A 192 13.70 -5.84 -17.64
CA ARG A 192 12.84 -5.17 -18.62
C ARG A 192 13.64 -4.46 -19.71
N CYS A 193 14.74 -3.78 -19.35
CA CYS A 193 15.62 -3.14 -20.32
C CYS A 193 16.75 -4.05 -20.86
N LYS A 194 16.85 -5.32 -20.41
CA LYS A 194 17.86 -6.30 -20.85
C LYS A 194 19.32 -5.80 -20.68
N GLY A 195 19.57 -5.03 -19.62
CA GLY A 195 20.84 -4.34 -19.34
C GLY A 195 21.08 -3.05 -20.15
N SER A 196 20.19 -2.69 -21.08
CA SER A 196 20.38 -1.53 -21.96
C SER A 196 20.00 -0.22 -21.28
N LYS A 197 21.02 0.55 -20.89
CA LYS A 197 20.85 1.93 -20.39
C LYS A 197 20.22 2.87 -21.43
N GLU A 198 20.39 2.58 -22.72
CA GLU A 198 19.77 3.34 -23.80
C GLU A 198 18.24 3.17 -23.80
N VAL A 199 17.74 1.94 -23.62
CA VAL A 199 16.29 1.66 -23.52
C VAL A 199 15.69 2.34 -22.29
N TYR A 200 16.39 2.31 -21.15
CA TYR A 200 16.00 3.03 -19.94
C TYR A 200 15.94 4.55 -20.20
N PHE A 201 16.98 5.12 -20.81
CA PHE A 201 17.05 6.56 -21.10
C PHE A 201 15.97 7.03 -22.08
N GLN A 202 15.64 6.23 -23.11
CA GLN A 202 14.57 6.54 -24.05
C GLN A 202 13.18 6.59 -23.38
N GLN A 203 12.94 5.75 -22.37
CA GLN A 203 11.68 5.73 -21.63
C GLN A 203 11.58 6.87 -20.59
N TYR A 204 12.62 7.01 -19.76
CA TYR A 204 12.61 7.82 -18.53
C TYR A 204 13.47 9.10 -18.62
N GLY A 205 14.61 9.04 -19.32
CA GLY A 205 15.62 10.10 -19.37
C GLY A 205 15.14 11.41 -20.00
N ARG A 206 14.17 11.36 -20.92
CA ARG A 206 13.48 12.54 -21.49
C ARG A 206 12.77 13.44 -20.46
N TRP A 207 12.53 12.93 -19.25
CA TRP A 207 11.93 13.65 -18.11
C TRP A 207 12.93 13.88 -16.96
N ASN A 208 14.22 13.67 -17.19
CA ASN A 208 15.28 13.63 -16.16
C ASN A 208 15.01 12.62 -15.02
N ILE A 209 14.24 11.56 -15.29
CA ILE A 209 14.00 10.47 -14.32
C ILE A 209 15.23 9.57 -14.33
N ASP A 210 16.07 9.70 -13.30
CA ASP A 210 17.29 8.90 -13.06
C ASP A 210 17.03 7.65 -12.20
N LYS A 211 15.86 7.60 -11.54
CA LYS A 211 15.35 6.47 -10.76
C LYS A 211 13.83 6.39 -10.83
N ILE A 212 13.31 5.19 -11.04
CA ILE A 212 11.88 4.88 -11.07
C ILE A 212 11.34 4.69 -9.65
N TRP A 213 12.13 4.06 -8.77
CA TRP A 213 11.70 3.73 -7.40
C TRP A 213 12.52 4.56 -6.40
N ARG A 214 11.85 5.50 -5.74
CA ARG A 214 12.48 6.59 -4.98
C ARG A 214 11.99 6.68 -3.55
N ASP A 215 12.87 7.20 -2.71
CA ASP A 215 12.67 7.39 -1.27
C ASP A 215 12.56 8.89 -0.89
N ASP A 216 12.76 9.78 -1.89
CA ASP A 216 12.91 11.24 -1.78
C ASP A 216 11.83 12.03 -2.56
N VAL A 217 10.65 11.42 -2.75
CA VAL A 217 9.53 11.97 -3.53
C VAL A 217 8.23 12.08 -2.74
N PHE A 218 7.40 13.05 -3.11
CA PHE A 218 6.04 13.23 -2.60
C PHE A 218 4.99 12.80 -3.63
N PRO A 219 3.79 12.41 -3.19
CA PRO A 219 2.68 12.07 -4.06
C PRO A 219 2.37 13.18 -5.08
N CYS A 220 2.15 12.81 -6.34
CA CYS A 220 1.50 13.70 -7.31
C CYS A 220 0.09 14.02 -6.78
N ARG A 221 -0.16 15.28 -6.41
CA ARG A 221 -1.34 15.73 -5.66
C ARG A 221 -2.65 15.27 -6.30
N VAL A 222 -2.82 15.53 -7.60
CA VAL A 222 -3.98 15.12 -8.40
C VAL A 222 -4.19 13.59 -8.39
N TYR A 223 -3.10 12.81 -8.47
CA TYR A 223 -3.18 11.35 -8.45
C TYR A 223 -3.51 10.80 -7.05
N LEU A 224 -2.91 11.36 -5.99
CA LEU A 224 -3.24 11.03 -4.61
C LEU A 224 -4.73 11.31 -4.32
N ARG A 225 -5.21 12.51 -4.66
CA ARG A 225 -6.62 12.88 -4.51
C ARG A 225 -7.55 11.87 -5.17
N HIS A 226 -7.30 11.51 -6.43
CA HIS A 226 -8.09 10.51 -7.14
C HIS A 226 -8.08 9.16 -6.41
N CYS A 227 -6.93 8.67 -5.93
CA CYS A 227 -6.85 7.39 -5.23
C CYS A 227 -7.59 7.42 -3.87
N VAL A 228 -7.53 8.53 -3.14
CA VAL A 228 -8.27 8.73 -1.87
C VAL A 228 -9.78 8.77 -2.12
N LEU A 229 -10.24 9.46 -3.16
CA LEU A 229 -11.66 9.49 -3.56
C LEU A 229 -12.14 8.12 -4.06
N ALA A 230 -11.32 7.42 -4.85
CA ALA A 230 -11.59 6.06 -5.30
C ALA A 230 -11.75 5.09 -4.11
N ALA A 231 -10.83 5.11 -3.14
CA ALA A 231 -10.94 4.34 -1.92
C ALA A 231 -12.19 4.71 -1.09
N LYS A 232 -12.53 6.00 -1.03
CA LYS A 232 -13.75 6.47 -0.35
C LYS A 232 -15.03 5.95 -0.99
N ASN A 233 -15.08 5.88 -2.32
CA ASN A 233 -16.23 5.38 -3.07
C ASN A 233 -16.47 3.87 -2.87
N LEU A 234 -15.47 3.11 -2.37
CA LEU A 234 -15.60 1.71 -1.97
C LEU A 234 -16.10 1.53 -0.50
N GLY A 235 -16.24 2.62 0.25
CA GLY A 235 -16.72 2.64 1.64
C GLY A 235 -15.62 2.73 2.71
N ASP A 236 -16.04 2.99 3.95
CA ASP A 236 -15.15 3.42 5.05
C ASP A 236 -13.98 2.47 5.31
N THR A 237 -14.19 1.15 5.23
CA THR A 237 -13.13 0.14 5.40
C THR A 237 -12.00 0.27 4.36
N ALA A 238 -12.34 0.63 3.12
CA ALA A 238 -11.37 0.89 2.06
C ALA A 238 -10.72 2.27 2.22
N TYR A 239 -11.51 3.27 2.62
CA TYR A 239 -11.04 4.64 2.88
C TYR A 239 -9.99 4.70 3.99
N ASP A 240 -10.31 4.20 5.19
CA ASP A 240 -9.40 4.24 6.33
C ASP A 240 -8.15 3.38 6.07
N ASN A 241 -8.30 2.20 5.45
CA ASN A 241 -7.15 1.41 5.03
C ASN A 241 -6.28 2.12 3.98
N PHE A 242 -6.86 2.91 3.08
CA PHE A 242 -6.07 3.72 2.14
C PHE A 242 -5.31 4.83 2.87
N LEU A 243 -5.90 5.47 3.88
CA LEU A 243 -5.24 6.54 4.63
C LEU A 243 -4.14 6.04 5.58
N ASP A 244 -4.34 4.89 6.24
CA ASP A 244 -3.44 4.38 7.29
C ASP A 244 -2.42 3.34 6.80
N HIS A 245 -2.77 2.51 5.82
CA HIS A 245 -1.89 1.47 5.25
C HIS A 245 -1.36 1.85 3.84
N THR A 246 -1.18 3.16 3.63
CA THR A 246 -0.46 3.72 2.49
C THR A 246 0.53 4.74 3.00
N TYR A 247 1.77 4.68 2.51
CA TYR A 247 2.88 5.47 3.01
C TYR A 247 3.47 6.39 1.95
N LEU A 248 4.14 7.45 2.40
CA LEU A 248 5.08 8.21 1.58
C LEU A 248 6.30 7.36 1.22
N ALA A 249 7.16 7.88 0.35
CA ALA A 249 8.42 7.27 -0.07
C ALA A 249 9.33 6.87 1.12
N ASP A 250 9.22 7.57 2.26
CA ASP A 250 9.93 7.29 3.52
C ASP A 250 9.51 5.97 4.22
N ARG A 251 8.41 5.36 3.78
CA ARG A 251 7.78 4.14 4.31
C ARG A 251 7.44 4.20 5.81
N LYS A 252 7.13 5.41 6.30
CA LYS A 252 6.80 5.69 7.70
C LYS A 252 5.61 6.62 7.83
N THR A 253 5.64 7.75 7.13
CA THR A 253 4.57 8.74 7.17
C THR A 253 3.36 8.20 6.41
N THR A 254 2.23 8.07 7.08
CA THR A 254 0.97 7.64 6.46
C THR A 254 0.36 8.73 5.58
N ILE A 255 -0.53 8.34 4.67
CA ILE A 255 -1.32 9.32 3.91
C ILE A 255 -2.25 10.13 4.83
N ARG A 256 -2.76 9.57 5.94
CA ARG A 256 -3.54 10.33 6.93
C ARG A 256 -2.72 11.46 7.55
N GLU A 257 -1.50 11.17 8.01
CA GLU A 257 -0.59 12.17 8.59
C GLU A 257 -0.15 13.21 7.57
N TYR A 258 0.17 12.78 6.34
CA TYR A 258 0.59 13.68 5.27
C TYR A 258 -0.52 14.67 4.89
N LEU A 259 -1.75 14.21 4.64
CA LEU A 259 -2.88 15.08 4.28
C LEU A 259 -3.25 16.05 5.42
N ALA A 260 -3.04 15.65 6.67
CA ALA A 260 -3.23 16.52 7.84
C ALA A 260 -2.11 17.58 8.03
N THR A 261 -1.02 17.50 7.26
CA THR A 261 0.18 18.35 7.43
C THR A 261 0.68 18.92 6.09
N THR A 262 1.79 18.42 5.55
CA THR A 262 2.46 18.92 4.34
C THR A 262 1.63 18.72 3.07
N GLY A 263 0.82 17.67 3.03
CA GLY A 263 -0.15 17.35 1.97
C GLY A 263 -1.50 18.06 2.12
N SER A 264 -1.60 19.09 2.95
CA SER A 264 -2.81 19.92 3.03
C SER A 264 -3.12 20.61 1.69
N GLY A 265 -4.41 20.85 1.42
CA GLY A 265 -4.86 21.39 0.13
C GLY A 265 -4.85 20.38 -1.03
N ILE A 266 -4.54 19.09 -0.81
CA ILE A 266 -4.55 18.07 -1.88
C ILE A 266 -5.98 17.63 -2.22
N MET A 267 -6.87 17.53 -1.23
CA MET A 267 -8.25 17.08 -1.45
C MET A 267 -9.11 18.13 -2.17
N GLU A 268 -8.62 19.36 -2.20
CA GLU A 268 -9.18 20.54 -2.85
C GLU A 268 -8.61 20.77 -4.27
N GLU A 269 -7.54 20.08 -4.65
CA GLU A 269 -6.87 20.26 -5.95
C GLU A 269 -7.54 19.43 -7.07
N GLU A 270 -8.47 20.07 -7.79
CA GLU A 270 -9.09 19.47 -8.98
C GLU A 270 -8.07 19.22 -10.11
N PRO A 271 -8.19 18.11 -10.87
CA PRO A 271 -7.40 17.89 -12.08
C PRO A 271 -7.71 18.93 -13.17
N PRO A 272 -6.75 19.22 -14.08
CA PRO A 272 -7.00 19.98 -15.30
C PRO A 272 -8.18 19.43 -16.11
N GLU A 273 -8.94 20.30 -16.79
CA GLU A 273 -10.16 19.92 -17.53
C GLU A 273 -10.03 18.65 -18.41
N PRO A 274 -8.97 18.45 -19.23
CA PRO A 274 -8.83 17.25 -20.07
C PRO A 274 -8.63 15.95 -19.29
N LEU A 275 -8.36 16.05 -17.98
CA LEU A 275 -8.03 14.93 -17.10
C LEU A 275 -9.11 14.67 -16.04
N LYS A 276 -10.17 15.50 -15.94
CA LYS A 276 -11.26 15.31 -14.97
C LYS A 276 -11.92 13.93 -15.03
N TYR A 277 -12.16 13.39 -16.23
CA TYR A 277 -12.71 12.04 -16.38
C TYR A 277 -11.77 10.94 -15.85
N ARG A 278 -10.47 11.20 -15.75
CA ARG A 278 -9.45 10.21 -15.32
C ARG A 278 -9.02 10.36 -13.86
N TYR A 279 -9.15 11.56 -13.27
CA TYR A 279 -8.66 11.87 -11.93
C TYR A 279 -9.67 12.63 -11.04
N GLY A 280 -10.94 12.68 -11.42
CA GLY A 280 -12.01 13.32 -10.62
C GLY A 280 -12.43 12.53 -9.37
N GLY A 281 -12.14 11.23 -9.32
CA GLY A 281 -12.55 10.30 -8.25
C GLY A 281 -13.23 9.04 -8.79
#